data_AF-A0A350D8L5-F1
#
_entry.id   AF-A0A350D8L5-F1
#
_cell.length_a   1.000
_cell.length_b   1.000
_cell.length_c   1.000
_cell.angle_alpha   90.00
_cell.angle_beta   90.00
_cell.angle_gamma   90.00
#
_symmetry.space_group_name_H-M   'P 1'
#
loop_
_entity.id
_entity.type
_entity.pdbx_description
1 polymer ?
#
loop_
_entity_poly.entity_id
_entity_poly.type
_entity_poly.pdbx_seq_one_letter_code
_entity_poly.pdbx_strand_id
1 'polypeptide(L)'
;MDYQEIVNYLEGLERFGIQLGLHNITSLLTLLGNPHQSLRTIHIAGTNGKGSTSAFLSFILRETGIKTGLYTSPHLLDIRERIAIDGVVIPKEKLKELVIRIKPHIRRLANIPFAHPTYFEVLTAIAFTYFQEEGVELSILEVGLGGRLDATNVATPWVSIITNVDLDHTERLGKTIKEIAFEKAGIIKEGGIVITAEEKEEAIKVIERVSRDKGATLYRVGRDVILESERDGFTVCTQKKRYSNLKINLLGAYQMINASLAIA
;
A
#
# COMPACT_ATOMS: atom_id res chain seq x y z
N MET A 1 13.46 -14.11 -23.05
CA MET A 1 13.26 -14.71 -21.73
C MET A 1 11.84 -15.23 -21.68
N ASP A 2 11.61 -16.48 -21.32
CA ASP A 2 10.26 -16.98 -21.07
C ASP A 2 9.71 -16.48 -19.71
N TYR A 3 8.45 -16.79 -19.39
CA TYR A 3 7.85 -16.34 -18.13
C TYR A 3 8.57 -16.89 -16.90
N GLN A 4 9.02 -18.15 -16.93
CA GLN A 4 9.66 -18.77 -15.79
C GLN A 4 11.05 -18.17 -15.53
N GLU A 5 11.81 -17.88 -16.59
CA GLU A 5 13.09 -17.18 -16.48
C GLU A 5 12.94 -15.78 -15.89
N ILE A 6 11.82 -15.10 -16.16
CA ILE A 6 11.50 -13.79 -15.58
C ILE A 6 11.19 -13.90 -14.10
N VAL A 7 10.37 -14.87 -13.71
CA VAL A 7 10.05 -15.15 -12.30
C VAL A 7 11.33 -15.50 -11.54
N ASN A 8 12.13 -16.44 -12.04
CA ASN A 8 13.41 -16.84 -11.43
C ASN A 8 14.38 -15.65 -11.30
N TYR A 9 14.40 -14.74 -12.29
CA TYR A 9 15.21 -13.53 -12.20
C TYR A 9 14.76 -12.61 -11.07
N LEU A 10 13.45 -12.39 -10.92
CA LEU A 10 12.91 -11.57 -9.85
C LEU A 10 13.18 -12.21 -8.48
N GLU A 11 12.86 -13.49 -8.31
CA GLU A 11 13.13 -14.25 -7.07
C GLU A 11 14.61 -14.24 -6.68
N GLY A 12 15.51 -14.27 -7.67
CA GLY A 12 16.96 -14.13 -7.43
C GLY A 12 17.37 -12.81 -6.76
N LEU A 13 16.51 -11.78 -6.78
CA LEU A 13 16.72 -10.51 -6.08
C LEU A 13 16.40 -10.60 -4.58
N GLU A 14 15.74 -11.65 -4.10
CA GLU A 14 15.43 -11.85 -2.69
C GLU A 14 16.70 -11.98 -1.82
N ARG A 15 17.83 -12.37 -2.43
CA ARG A 15 19.15 -12.41 -1.77
C ARG A 15 19.58 -11.10 -1.12
N PHE A 16 19.03 -9.96 -1.56
CA PHE A 16 19.32 -8.64 -0.98
C PHE A 16 18.52 -8.36 0.30
N GLY A 17 17.54 -9.22 0.62
CA GLY A 17 16.73 -9.13 1.82
C GLY A 17 15.89 -7.85 1.87
N ILE A 18 15.57 -7.44 3.08
CA ILE A 18 14.83 -6.20 3.35
C ILE A 18 15.83 -5.11 3.67
N GLN A 19 15.87 -4.08 2.81
CA GLN A 19 16.65 -2.88 2.99
C GLN A 19 15.69 -1.70 3.17
N LEU A 20 15.75 -1.06 4.33
CA LEU A 20 14.98 0.15 4.58
C LEU A 20 15.70 1.34 3.95
N GLY A 21 14.95 2.14 3.20
CA GLY A 21 15.47 3.35 2.58
C GLY A 21 14.81 3.60 1.23
N LEU A 22 14.76 4.86 0.83
CA LEU A 22 14.13 5.26 -0.44
C LEU A 22 15.14 5.46 -1.57
N HIS A 23 16.45 5.32 -1.31
CA HIS A 23 17.49 5.66 -2.28
C HIS A 23 17.46 4.78 -3.54
N ASN A 24 17.39 3.46 -3.37
CA ASN A 24 17.46 2.51 -4.49
C ASN A 24 16.20 2.60 -5.35
N ILE A 25 15.01 2.55 -4.73
CA ILE A 25 13.74 2.76 -5.44
C ILE A 25 13.66 4.12 -6.14
N THR A 26 14.08 5.22 -5.51
CA THR A 26 14.04 6.56 -6.13
C THR A 26 14.97 6.63 -7.33
N SER A 27 16.17 6.06 -7.22
CA SER A 27 17.14 6.01 -8.33
C SER A 27 16.61 5.17 -9.49
N LEU A 28 15.96 4.04 -9.20
CA LEU A 28 15.35 3.19 -10.20
C LEU A 28 14.17 3.87 -10.90
N LEU A 29 13.29 4.53 -10.16
CA LEU A 29 12.16 5.28 -10.71
C LEU A 29 12.60 6.48 -11.54
N THR A 30 13.69 7.14 -11.16
CA THR A 30 14.29 8.24 -11.95
C THR A 30 14.70 7.75 -13.33
N LEU A 31 15.33 6.57 -13.41
CA LEU A 31 15.72 5.95 -14.67
C LEU A 31 14.51 5.52 -15.53
N LEU A 32 13.35 5.31 -14.91
CA LEU A 32 12.08 4.96 -15.56
C LEU A 32 11.21 6.19 -15.89
N GLY A 33 11.71 7.41 -15.68
CA GLY A 33 10.96 8.64 -15.96
C GLY A 33 9.93 9.01 -14.89
N ASN A 34 10.10 8.55 -13.66
CA ASN A 34 9.28 8.87 -12.49
C ASN A 34 7.77 8.58 -12.63
N PRO A 35 7.35 7.35 -13.00
CA PRO A 35 5.94 7.04 -13.28
C PRO A 35 5.02 7.24 -12.05
N HIS A 36 5.56 7.09 -10.85
CA HIS A 36 4.85 7.31 -9.59
C HIS A 36 4.34 8.75 -9.38
N GLN A 37 4.92 9.75 -10.06
CA GLN A 37 4.57 11.17 -9.85
C GLN A 37 3.27 11.58 -10.55
N SER A 38 2.86 10.85 -11.59
CA SER A 38 1.61 11.13 -12.32
C SER A 38 0.40 10.39 -11.77
N LEU A 39 0.58 9.51 -10.79
CA LEU A 39 -0.47 8.66 -10.24
C LEU A 39 -1.14 9.33 -9.03
N ARG A 40 -2.47 9.26 -8.99
CA ARG A 40 -3.23 9.58 -7.76
C ARG A 40 -3.26 8.35 -6.87
N THR A 41 -2.85 8.50 -5.62
CA THR A 41 -2.54 7.34 -4.77
C THR A 41 -3.30 7.34 -3.45
N ILE A 42 -3.90 6.20 -3.11
CA ILE A 42 -4.28 5.87 -1.73
C ILE A 42 -3.21 4.92 -1.18
N HIS A 43 -2.65 5.24 -0.01
CA HIS A 43 -1.54 4.50 0.56
C HIS A 43 -1.93 3.87 1.89
N ILE A 44 -1.71 2.57 2.04
CA ILE A 44 -2.23 1.78 3.17
C ILE A 44 -1.08 1.14 3.94
N ALA A 45 -0.89 1.59 5.18
CA ALA A 45 -0.01 0.99 6.18
C ALA A 45 -0.81 0.36 7.31
N GLY A 46 -0.12 -0.38 8.18
CA GLY A 46 -0.77 -1.09 9.28
C GLY A 46 -0.01 -2.35 9.69
N THR A 47 -0.30 -2.90 10.87
CA THR A 47 0.20 -4.24 11.22
C THR A 47 -0.69 -5.28 10.55
N ASN A 48 -1.98 -5.28 10.86
CA ASN A 48 -2.97 -6.23 10.31
C ASN A 48 -4.02 -5.55 9.42
N GLY A 49 -4.62 -6.28 8.48
CA GLY A 49 -5.78 -5.80 7.71
C GLY A 49 -5.47 -4.89 6.52
N LYS A 50 -4.19 -4.62 6.20
CA LYS A 50 -3.77 -3.84 5.03
C LYS A 50 -4.31 -4.44 3.72
N GLY A 51 -4.01 -5.71 3.44
CA GLY A 51 -4.51 -6.43 2.28
C GLY A 51 -6.04 -6.48 2.20
N SER A 52 -6.74 -6.77 3.31
CA SER A 52 -8.21 -6.74 3.36
C SER A 52 -8.77 -5.36 3.01
N THR A 53 -8.25 -4.30 3.62
CA THR A 53 -8.69 -2.92 3.38
C THR A 53 -8.43 -2.53 1.92
N SER A 54 -7.26 -2.89 1.39
CA SER A 54 -6.88 -2.66 -0.01
C SER A 54 -7.82 -3.37 -0.98
N ALA A 55 -8.20 -4.61 -0.68
CA ALA A 55 -9.13 -5.41 -1.48
C ALA A 55 -10.55 -4.83 -1.46
N PHE A 56 -11.07 -4.46 -0.28
CA PHE A 56 -12.39 -3.81 -0.18
C PHE A 56 -12.42 -2.49 -0.94
N LEU A 57 -11.39 -1.66 -0.76
CA LEU A 57 -11.28 -0.36 -1.44
C LEU A 57 -11.20 -0.54 -2.97
N SER A 58 -10.37 -1.47 -3.44
CA SER A 58 -10.25 -1.77 -4.87
C SER A 58 -11.57 -2.26 -5.46
N PHE A 59 -12.31 -3.10 -4.74
CA PHE A 59 -13.63 -3.56 -5.16
C PHE A 59 -14.60 -2.39 -5.26
N ILE A 60 -14.74 -1.58 -4.20
CA ILE A 60 -15.65 -0.43 -4.15
C ILE A 60 -15.38 0.53 -5.32
N LEU A 61 -14.12 0.92 -5.53
CA LEU A 61 -13.76 1.88 -6.58
C LEU A 61 -14.04 1.35 -7.98
N ARG A 62 -13.75 0.08 -8.23
CA ARG A 62 -14.06 -0.56 -9.52
C ARG A 62 -15.56 -0.59 -9.78
N GLU A 63 -16.39 -0.90 -8.78
CA GLU A 63 -17.85 -0.88 -8.93
C GLU A 63 -18.40 0.54 -9.19
N THR A 64 -17.62 1.59 -8.88
CA THR A 64 -17.96 2.98 -9.26
C THR A 64 -17.46 3.39 -10.65
N GLY A 65 -16.77 2.50 -11.36
CA GLY A 65 -16.24 2.76 -12.72
C GLY A 65 -14.90 3.49 -12.76
N ILE A 66 -14.21 3.66 -11.62
CA ILE A 66 -12.88 4.27 -11.55
C ILE A 66 -11.84 3.21 -11.90
N LYS A 67 -11.00 3.47 -12.92
CA LYS A 67 -9.93 2.54 -13.29
C LYS A 67 -8.88 2.46 -12.18
N THR A 68 -8.84 1.33 -11.49
CA THR A 68 -8.12 1.19 -10.21
C THR A 68 -6.96 0.22 -10.33
N GLY A 69 -5.75 0.69 -10.00
CA GLY A 69 -4.57 -0.15 -9.82
C GLY A 69 -4.42 -0.58 -8.37
N LEU A 70 -4.11 -1.85 -8.13
CA LEU A 70 -3.91 -2.43 -6.81
C LEU A 70 -2.52 -3.06 -6.72
N TYR A 71 -1.71 -2.58 -5.77
CA TYR A 71 -0.42 -3.16 -5.43
C TYR A 71 -0.44 -3.73 -4.01
N THR A 72 -0.28 -5.05 -3.87
CA THR A 72 -0.40 -5.77 -2.59
C THR A 72 0.75 -6.73 -2.33
N SER A 73 0.91 -7.15 -1.07
CA SER A 73 1.94 -8.11 -0.68
C SER A 73 1.60 -8.89 0.58
N PRO A 74 2.09 -10.15 0.73
CA PRO A 74 2.70 -11.00 -0.30
C PRO A 74 1.67 -11.54 -1.31
N HIS A 75 2.12 -12.28 -2.32
CA HIS A 75 1.23 -13.14 -3.12
C HIS A 75 1.07 -14.51 -2.44
N LEU A 76 0.04 -15.26 -2.84
CA LEU A 76 -0.21 -16.61 -2.37
C LEU A 76 0.29 -17.68 -3.34
N LEU A 77 0.01 -17.56 -4.63
CA LEU A 77 0.36 -18.58 -5.64
C LEU A 77 1.17 -18.02 -6.80
N ASP A 78 0.80 -16.84 -7.29
CA ASP A 78 1.42 -16.21 -8.46
C ASP A 78 1.89 -14.80 -8.13
N ILE A 79 3.15 -14.48 -8.42
CA ILE A 79 3.73 -13.13 -8.24
C ILE A 79 2.88 -12.01 -8.84
N ARG A 80 2.13 -12.31 -9.91
CA ARG A 80 1.24 -11.36 -10.59
C ARG A 80 0.07 -10.91 -9.70
N GLU A 81 -0.31 -11.68 -8.69
CA GLU A 81 -1.32 -11.28 -7.69
C GLU A 81 -0.97 -9.98 -6.99
N ARG A 82 0.31 -9.65 -6.90
CA ARG A 82 0.78 -8.39 -6.30
C ARG A 82 0.40 -7.16 -7.12
N ILE A 83 0.13 -7.29 -8.43
CA ILE A 83 -0.10 -6.15 -9.33
C ILE A 83 -1.36 -6.43 -10.16
N ALA A 84 -2.45 -5.72 -9.87
CA ALA A 84 -3.71 -5.87 -10.58
C ALA A 84 -4.28 -4.52 -11.05
N ILE A 85 -5.05 -4.53 -12.14
CA ILE A 85 -5.89 -3.41 -12.57
C ILE A 85 -7.32 -3.93 -12.69
N ASP A 86 -8.26 -3.25 -12.05
CA ASP A 86 -9.69 -3.62 -12.01
C ASP A 86 -9.94 -5.08 -11.59
N GLY A 87 -9.08 -5.59 -10.69
CA GLY A 87 -9.13 -6.96 -10.18
C GLY A 87 -8.56 -8.02 -11.13
N VAL A 88 -7.98 -7.62 -12.26
CA VAL A 88 -7.26 -8.52 -13.18
C VAL A 88 -5.76 -8.36 -12.96
N VAL A 89 -5.10 -9.45 -12.58
CA VAL A 89 -3.65 -9.48 -12.39
C VAL A 89 -2.90 -9.14 -13.68
N ILE A 90 -1.73 -8.52 -13.58
CA ILE A 90 -0.90 -8.14 -14.72
C ILE A 90 -0.71 -9.33 -15.70
N PRO A 91 -0.87 -9.15 -17.02
CA PRO A 91 -0.61 -10.20 -17.99
C PRO A 91 0.85 -10.66 -17.95
N LYS A 92 1.10 -11.96 -18.15
CA LYS A 92 2.47 -12.54 -18.18
C LYS A 92 3.38 -11.82 -19.17
N GLU A 93 2.83 -11.50 -20.35
CA GLU A 93 3.54 -10.81 -21.41
C GLU A 93 3.93 -9.38 -21.02
N LYS A 94 3.02 -8.66 -20.36
CA LYS A 94 3.30 -7.31 -19.86
C LYS A 94 4.33 -7.33 -18.75
N LEU A 95 4.23 -8.26 -17.79
CA LEU A 95 5.24 -8.42 -16.74
C LEU A 95 6.63 -8.70 -17.35
N LYS A 96 6.71 -9.62 -18.33
CA LYS A 96 7.95 -9.91 -19.06
C LYS A 96 8.53 -8.68 -19.73
N GLU A 97 7.71 -7.92 -20.46
CA GLU A 97 8.11 -6.67 -21.11
C GLU A 97 8.74 -5.69 -20.11
N LEU A 98 8.04 -5.44 -18.99
CA LEU A 98 8.49 -4.53 -17.94
C LEU A 98 9.80 -5.00 -17.29
N VAL A 99 9.95 -6.30 -17.03
CA VAL A 99 11.18 -6.85 -16.45
C VAL A 99 12.36 -6.75 -17.43
N ILE A 100 12.14 -7.03 -18.72
CA ILE A 100 13.18 -6.87 -19.74
C ILE A 100 13.64 -5.42 -19.81
N ARG A 101 12.70 -4.46 -19.72
CA ARG A 101 12.99 -3.04 -19.76
C ARG A 101 13.69 -2.52 -18.50
N ILE A 102 13.35 -3.02 -17.32
CA ILE A 102 13.94 -2.55 -16.05
C ILE A 102 15.33 -3.14 -15.79
N LYS A 103 15.61 -4.33 -16.31
CA LYS A 103 16.86 -5.08 -16.07
C LYS A 103 18.15 -4.31 -16.42
N PRO A 104 18.25 -3.57 -17.55
CA PRO A 104 19.39 -2.70 -17.82
C PRO A 104 19.59 -1.60 -16.77
N HIS A 105 18.51 -1.03 -16.24
CA HIS A 105 18.57 0.00 -15.19
C HIS A 105 19.07 -0.58 -13.87
N ILE A 106 18.59 -1.77 -13.48
CA ILE A 106 19.11 -2.50 -12.30
C ILE A 106 20.61 -2.77 -12.46
N ARG A 107 21.06 -3.23 -13.64
CA ARG A 107 22.50 -3.45 -13.91
C ARG A 107 23.31 -2.17 -13.83
N ARG A 108 22.78 -1.05 -14.33
CA ARG A 108 23.44 0.25 -14.23
C ARG A 108 23.61 0.69 -12.77
N LEU A 109 22.59 0.51 -11.94
CA LEU A 109 22.66 0.82 -10.50
C LEU A 109 23.64 -0.11 -9.78
N ALA A 110 23.71 -1.39 -10.16
CA ALA A 110 24.62 -2.35 -9.54
C ALA A 110 26.11 -2.02 -9.70
N ASN A 111 26.48 -1.11 -10.62
CA ASN A 111 27.86 -0.60 -10.74
C ASN A 111 28.19 0.50 -9.71
N ILE A 112 27.18 1.02 -9.02
CA ILE A 112 27.34 1.98 -7.93
C ILE A 112 27.38 1.18 -6.61
N PRO A 113 28.40 1.37 -5.75
CA PRO A 113 28.46 0.67 -4.47
C PRO A 113 27.17 0.82 -3.67
N PHE A 114 26.66 -0.31 -3.18
CA PHE A 114 25.45 -0.41 -2.34
C PHE A 114 24.12 -0.04 -3.01
N ALA A 115 24.09 0.24 -4.31
CA ALA A 115 22.87 0.58 -5.04
C ALA A 115 22.26 -0.66 -5.73
N HIS A 116 21.78 -1.61 -4.93
CA HIS A 116 21.14 -2.83 -5.42
C HIS A 116 19.65 -2.82 -5.06
N PRO A 117 18.75 -2.51 -6.02
CA PRO A 117 17.32 -2.60 -5.78
C PRO A 117 16.92 -4.00 -5.33
N THR A 118 16.18 -4.06 -4.22
CA THR A 118 15.64 -5.31 -3.67
C THR A 118 14.49 -5.84 -4.54
N TYR A 119 14.10 -7.09 -4.31
CA TYR A 119 12.92 -7.69 -4.95
C TYR A 119 11.67 -6.81 -4.82
N PHE A 120 11.40 -6.29 -3.62
CA PHE A 120 10.23 -5.46 -3.37
C PHE A 120 10.31 -4.10 -4.07
N GLU A 121 11.48 -3.48 -4.13
CA GLU A 121 11.68 -2.21 -4.85
C GLU A 121 11.48 -2.39 -6.37
N VAL A 122 11.98 -3.48 -6.94
CA VAL A 122 11.82 -3.78 -8.37
C VAL A 122 10.35 -4.01 -8.71
N LEU A 123 9.61 -4.78 -7.91
CA LEU A 123 8.17 -4.98 -8.11
C LEU A 123 7.36 -3.70 -7.94
N THR A 124 7.74 -2.86 -6.97
CA THR A 124 7.11 -1.55 -6.75
C THR A 124 7.31 -0.65 -7.97
N ALA A 125 8.53 -0.61 -8.54
CA ALA A 125 8.81 0.13 -9.76
C ALA A 125 8.02 -0.40 -10.98
N ILE A 126 7.90 -1.72 -11.11
CA ILE A 126 7.06 -2.36 -12.14
C ILE A 126 5.59 -1.95 -11.98
N ALA A 127 5.05 -2.00 -10.76
CA ALA A 127 3.67 -1.62 -10.48
C ALA A 127 3.40 -0.16 -10.85
N PHE A 128 4.25 0.77 -10.42
CA PHE A 128 4.11 2.19 -10.79
C PHE A 128 4.15 2.40 -12.31
N THR A 129 5.09 1.73 -12.99
CA THR A 129 5.22 1.88 -14.44
C THR A 129 4.01 1.29 -15.17
N TYR A 130 3.53 0.13 -14.74
CA TYR A 130 2.35 -0.50 -15.31
C TYR A 130 1.09 0.35 -15.12
N PHE A 131 0.86 0.87 -13.92
CA PHE A 131 -0.30 1.72 -13.64
C PHE A 131 -0.29 3.01 -14.46
N GLN A 132 0.89 3.63 -14.63
CA GLN A 132 1.02 4.81 -15.47
C GLN A 132 0.68 4.51 -16.93
N GLU A 133 1.29 3.47 -17.51
CA GLU A 133 1.12 3.13 -18.93
C GLU A 133 -0.32 2.74 -19.27
N GLU A 134 -1.00 2.07 -18.34
CA GLU A 134 -2.39 1.69 -18.50
C GLU A 134 -3.36 2.83 -18.17
N GLY A 135 -2.88 4.01 -17.78
CA GLY A 135 -3.74 5.15 -17.45
C GLY A 135 -4.66 4.89 -16.27
N VAL A 136 -4.14 4.24 -15.21
CA VAL A 136 -4.86 4.07 -13.94
C VAL A 136 -5.21 5.45 -13.36
N GLU A 137 -6.48 5.62 -13.01
CA GLU A 137 -6.98 6.87 -12.42
C GLU A 137 -6.66 6.97 -10.93
N LEU A 138 -6.70 5.83 -10.22
CA LEU A 138 -6.34 5.74 -8.82
C LEU A 138 -5.57 4.45 -8.51
N SER A 139 -4.39 4.59 -7.91
CA SER A 139 -3.59 3.46 -7.44
C SER A 139 -3.71 3.29 -5.92
N ILE A 140 -4.02 2.08 -5.48
CA ILE A 140 -3.99 1.65 -4.08
C ILE A 140 -2.66 0.94 -3.87
N LEU A 141 -1.87 1.44 -2.93
CA LEU A 141 -0.58 0.85 -2.57
C LEU A 141 -0.65 0.32 -1.15
N GLU A 142 -0.43 -0.98 -0.99
CA GLU A 142 -0.14 -1.58 0.32
C GLU A 142 1.35 -1.43 0.63
N VAL A 143 1.65 -0.93 1.83
CA VAL A 143 3.01 -0.91 2.38
C VAL A 143 3.48 -2.34 2.63
N GLY A 144 4.70 -2.65 2.18
CA GLY A 144 5.35 -3.93 2.47
C GLY A 144 5.77 -4.03 3.94
N LEU A 145 6.54 -3.05 4.43
CA LEU A 145 6.99 -3.02 5.83
C LEU A 145 7.08 -1.59 6.39
N GLY A 146 6.50 -1.39 7.57
CA GLY A 146 6.56 -0.10 8.27
C GLY A 146 5.74 0.96 7.58
N GLY A 147 6.38 1.81 6.79
CA GLY A 147 5.75 2.91 6.04
C GLY A 147 6.77 3.97 5.61
N ARG A 148 7.41 4.64 6.57
CA ARG A 148 8.33 5.77 6.35
C ARG A 148 9.44 5.49 5.34
N LEU A 149 10.03 4.30 5.41
CA LEU A 149 11.16 3.87 4.57
C LEU A 149 10.78 2.72 3.61
N ASP A 150 9.50 2.46 3.44
CA ASP A 150 8.99 1.46 2.50
C ASP A 150 9.10 1.95 1.06
N ALA A 151 9.41 1.07 0.11
CA ALA A 151 9.59 1.42 -1.29
C ALA A 151 8.37 2.15 -1.89
N THR A 152 7.17 1.86 -1.41
CA THR A 152 5.93 2.50 -1.88
C THR A 152 5.81 3.96 -1.41
N ASN A 153 6.55 4.38 -0.39
CA ASN A 153 6.49 5.73 0.20
C ASN A 153 7.18 6.83 -0.62
N VAL A 154 7.70 6.48 -1.80
CA VAL A 154 8.02 7.46 -2.86
C VAL A 154 6.77 8.12 -3.44
N ALA A 155 5.59 7.51 -3.27
CA ALA A 155 4.33 8.11 -3.66
C ALA A 155 3.98 9.34 -2.80
N THR A 156 3.12 10.20 -3.36
CA THR A 156 2.53 11.34 -2.64
C THR A 156 1.02 11.16 -2.55
N PRO A 157 0.52 10.30 -1.63
CA PRO A 157 -0.90 10.03 -1.52
C PRO A 157 -1.70 11.25 -1.05
N TRP A 158 -2.93 11.34 -1.55
CA TRP A 158 -3.96 12.27 -1.05
C TRP A 158 -4.71 11.69 0.16
N VAL A 159 -4.77 10.36 0.26
CA VAL A 159 -5.34 9.63 1.40
C VAL A 159 -4.34 8.59 1.89
N SER A 160 -4.03 8.65 3.18
CA SER A 160 -3.22 7.66 3.90
C SER A 160 -4.09 6.89 4.88
N ILE A 161 -4.10 5.57 4.78
CA ILE A 161 -4.83 4.70 5.69
C ILE A 161 -3.83 3.97 6.59
N ILE A 162 -4.01 4.06 7.90
CA ILE A 162 -3.24 3.30 8.89
C ILE A 162 -4.23 2.38 9.60
N THR A 163 -4.26 1.09 9.26
CA THR A 163 -5.31 0.20 9.76
C THR A 163 -5.26 0.07 11.28
N ASN A 164 -4.13 -0.43 11.80
CA ASN A 164 -3.79 -0.59 13.22
C ASN A 164 -2.26 -0.72 13.37
N VAL A 165 -1.81 -0.70 14.61
CA VAL A 165 -0.43 -0.70 15.08
C VAL A 165 -0.34 -1.69 16.24
N ASP A 166 0.36 -2.77 15.98
CA ASP A 166 0.75 -3.78 16.97
C ASP A 166 2.26 -4.01 16.92
N LEU A 167 2.79 -4.64 17.97
CA LEU A 167 4.18 -5.08 17.99
C LEU A 167 4.41 -6.09 16.85
N ASP A 168 5.20 -5.67 15.88
CA ASP A 168 5.51 -6.46 14.69
C ASP A 168 6.86 -6.00 14.13
N HIS A 169 7.65 -6.95 13.62
CA HIS A 169 9.00 -6.71 13.10
C HIS A 169 9.86 -5.79 13.99
N THR A 170 9.87 -6.07 15.30
CA THR A 170 10.45 -5.19 16.32
C THR A 170 11.95 -4.95 16.17
N GLU A 171 12.66 -5.87 15.50
CA GLU A 171 14.07 -5.71 15.15
C GLU A 171 14.33 -4.61 14.10
N ARG A 172 13.29 -4.19 13.37
CA ARG A 172 13.39 -3.19 12.29
C ARG A 172 12.58 -1.94 12.55
N LEU A 173 11.38 -2.08 13.10
CA LEU A 173 10.42 -0.98 13.26
C LEU A 173 10.46 -0.32 14.64
N GLY A 174 11.17 -0.93 15.59
CA GLY A 174 11.26 -0.47 16.98
C GLY A 174 10.65 -1.45 17.97
N LYS A 175 10.95 -1.26 19.24
CA LYS A 175 10.57 -2.18 20.33
C LYS A 175 9.26 -1.78 21.01
N THR A 176 8.69 -0.64 20.64
CA THR A 176 7.48 -0.08 21.25
C THR A 176 6.42 0.24 20.21
N ILE A 177 5.16 0.24 20.62
CA ILE A 177 4.03 0.67 19.76
C ILE A 177 4.24 2.09 19.25
N LYS A 178 4.82 2.99 20.07
CA LYS A 178 5.11 4.37 19.68
C LYS A 178 6.10 4.46 18.51
N GLU A 179 7.17 3.67 18.54
CA GLU A 179 8.16 3.63 17.44
C GLU A 179 7.55 3.05 16.17
N ILE A 180 6.80 1.94 16.30
CA ILE A 180 6.14 1.30 15.15
C ILE A 180 5.06 2.22 14.56
N ALA A 181 4.30 2.92 15.40
CA ALA A 181 3.33 3.93 14.97
C ALA A 181 4.02 5.06 14.20
N PHE A 182 5.22 5.47 14.61
CA PHE A 182 5.98 6.51 13.91
C PHE A 182 6.44 6.03 12.53
N GLU A 183 6.91 4.79 12.42
CA GLU A 183 7.25 4.20 11.12
C GLU A 183 6.03 4.13 10.19
N LYS A 184 4.87 3.68 10.68
CA LYS A 184 3.64 3.61 9.89
C LYS A 184 3.10 5.00 9.52
N ALA A 185 3.13 5.96 10.45
CA ALA A 185 2.71 7.34 10.22
C ALA A 185 3.58 8.08 9.19
N GLY A 186 4.73 7.54 8.81
CA GLY A 186 5.59 8.10 7.77
C GLY A 186 4.99 8.11 6.36
N ILE A 187 3.85 7.44 6.13
CA ILE A 187 3.10 7.55 4.87
C ILE A 187 2.25 8.84 4.77
N ILE A 188 1.99 9.51 5.90
CA ILE A 188 1.18 10.72 5.95
C ILE A 188 1.93 11.86 5.24
N LYS A 189 1.25 12.51 4.28
CA LYS A 189 1.79 13.63 3.49
C LYS A 189 1.11 14.94 3.81
N GLU A 190 1.76 16.03 3.42
CA GLU A 190 1.34 17.41 3.69
C GLU A 190 -0.08 17.68 3.19
N GLY A 191 -0.95 18.22 4.04
CA GLY A 191 -2.33 18.61 3.69
C GLY A 191 -3.26 17.46 3.29
N GLY A 192 -2.82 16.19 3.42
CA GLY A 192 -3.59 15.02 3.03
C GLY A 192 -4.70 14.64 4.01
N ILE A 193 -5.38 13.54 3.71
CA ILE A 193 -6.35 12.90 4.60
C ILE A 193 -5.71 11.66 5.23
N VAL A 194 -5.97 11.43 6.51
CA VAL A 194 -5.53 10.24 7.24
C VAL A 194 -6.76 9.54 7.80
N ILE A 195 -6.85 8.23 7.60
CA ILE A 195 -7.93 7.40 8.14
C ILE A 195 -7.31 6.27 8.97
N THR A 196 -7.82 6.04 10.17
CA THR A 196 -7.33 4.95 11.02
C THR A 196 -8.43 4.29 11.84
N ALA A 197 -8.25 3.01 12.13
CA ALA A 197 -9.06 2.25 13.08
C ALA A 197 -8.25 1.84 14.31
N GLU A 198 -7.13 2.54 14.58
CA GLU A 198 -6.34 2.31 15.77
C GLU A 198 -7.08 2.77 17.03
N GLU A 199 -6.98 1.96 18.08
CA GLU A 199 -7.62 2.18 19.39
C GLU A 199 -6.60 2.41 20.51
N LYS A 200 -5.36 1.95 20.37
CA LYS A 200 -4.28 2.14 21.34
C LYS A 200 -3.87 3.60 21.38
N GLU A 201 -4.11 4.20 22.55
CA GLU A 201 -3.88 5.62 22.81
C GLU A 201 -2.44 6.08 22.46
N GLU A 202 -1.44 5.24 22.74
CA GLU A 202 -0.03 5.56 22.45
C GLU A 202 0.28 5.64 20.94
N ALA A 203 -0.38 4.82 20.11
CA ALA A 203 -0.25 4.89 18.65
C ALA A 203 -1.05 6.07 18.08
N ILE A 204 -2.28 6.26 18.57
CA ILE A 204 -3.14 7.40 18.19
C ILE A 204 -2.41 8.73 18.42
N LYS A 205 -1.77 8.92 19.59
CA LYS A 205 -1.01 10.14 19.90
C LYS A 205 0.08 10.42 18.87
N VAL A 206 0.72 9.38 18.33
CA VAL A 206 1.74 9.53 17.28
C VAL A 206 1.08 9.92 15.96
N ILE A 207 0.01 9.24 15.56
CA ILE A 207 -0.72 9.53 14.32
C ILE A 207 -1.30 10.95 14.35
N GLU A 208 -1.91 11.37 15.46
CA GLU A 208 -2.45 12.72 15.66
C GLU A 208 -1.36 13.80 15.59
N ARG A 209 -0.21 13.56 16.26
CA ARG A 209 0.92 14.48 16.19
C ARG A 209 1.44 14.61 14.76
N VAL A 210 1.71 13.50 14.08
CA VAL A 210 2.22 13.53 12.70
C VAL A 210 1.21 14.17 11.75
N SER A 211 -0.09 13.87 11.90
CA SER A 211 -1.15 14.49 11.11
C SER A 211 -1.16 16.01 11.30
N ARG A 212 -1.07 16.49 12.56
CA ARG A 212 -1.00 17.92 12.87
C ARG A 212 0.25 18.59 12.29
N ASP A 213 1.41 17.96 12.46
CA ASP A 213 2.68 18.47 11.94
C ASP A 213 2.67 18.59 10.41
N LYS A 214 1.88 17.74 9.74
CA LYS A 214 1.67 17.74 8.29
C LYS A 214 0.46 18.54 7.81
N GLY A 215 -0.29 19.17 8.71
CA GLY A 215 -1.57 19.80 8.38
C GLY A 215 -2.59 18.84 7.75
N ALA A 216 -2.45 17.53 7.98
CA ALA A 216 -3.33 16.51 7.45
C ALA A 216 -4.59 16.33 8.32
N THR A 217 -5.73 16.06 7.68
CA THR A 217 -7.00 15.85 8.39
C THR A 217 -7.16 14.40 8.78
N LEU A 218 -7.30 14.12 10.07
CA LEU A 218 -7.45 12.77 10.62
C LEU A 218 -8.92 12.41 10.85
N TYR A 219 -9.33 11.24 10.36
CA TYR A 219 -10.60 10.58 10.67
C TYR A 219 -10.34 9.24 11.36
N ARG A 220 -11.11 8.94 12.41
CA ARG A 220 -10.99 7.72 13.19
C ARG A 220 -12.27 6.90 13.13
N VAL A 221 -12.14 5.62 12.78
CA VAL A 221 -13.23 4.65 12.96
C VAL A 221 -13.51 4.52 14.47
N GLY A 222 -14.79 4.50 14.84
CA GLY A 222 -15.26 4.56 16.22
C GLY A 222 -15.41 5.97 16.80
N ARG A 223 -14.98 7.02 16.09
CA ARG A 223 -15.16 8.43 16.49
C ARG A 223 -15.81 9.27 15.40
N ASP A 224 -15.17 9.36 14.24
CA ASP A 224 -15.62 10.16 13.10
C ASP A 224 -16.37 9.32 12.06
N VAL A 225 -16.09 8.01 12.05
CA VAL A 225 -16.78 7.00 11.25
C VAL A 225 -17.34 5.94 12.19
N ILE A 226 -18.65 5.84 12.28
CA ILE A 226 -19.31 4.90 13.20
C ILE A 226 -19.58 3.58 12.48
N LEU A 227 -19.15 2.48 13.10
CA LEU A 227 -19.43 1.11 12.65
C LEU A 227 -20.43 0.47 13.61
N GLU A 228 -21.57 0.03 13.08
CA GLU A 228 -22.62 -0.66 13.83
C GLU A 228 -22.76 -2.09 13.31
N SER A 229 -22.54 -3.09 14.16
CA SER A 229 -22.77 -4.49 13.80
C SER A 229 -24.26 -4.82 13.91
N GLU A 230 -24.78 -5.54 12.91
CA GLU A 230 -26.18 -5.97 12.85
C GLU A 230 -26.26 -7.49 12.73
N ARG A 231 -27.47 -8.07 12.84
CA ARG A 231 -27.66 -9.53 12.77
C ARG A 231 -27.25 -10.11 11.40
N ASP A 232 -27.54 -9.38 10.32
CA ASP A 232 -27.36 -9.82 8.93
C ASP A 232 -26.47 -8.86 8.11
N GLY A 233 -25.50 -8.22 8.76
CA GLY A 233 -24.61 -7.26 8.12
C GLY A 233 -24.05 -6.22 9.08
N PHE A 234 -23.75 -5.04 8.55
CA PHE A 234 -23.31 -3.89 9.33
C PHE A 234 -23.71 -2.58 8.66
N THR A 235 -23.66 -1.51 9.45
CA THR A 235 -23.85 -0.14 8.98
C THR A 235 -22.57 0.67 9.20
N VAL A 236 -22.20 1.50 8.23
CA VAL A 236 -21.13 2.49 8.35
C VAL A 236 -21.72 3.88 8.19
N CYS A 237 -21.51 4.75 9.18
CA CYS A 237 -21.89 6.16 9.14
C CYS A 237 -20.64 7.03 9.05
N THR A 238 -20.44 7.68 7.91
CA THR A 238 -19.42 8.73 7.76
C THR A 238 -20.03 10.10 8.05
N GLN A 239 -19.22 11.15 8.08
CA GLN A 239 -19.72 12.53 8.22
C GLN A 239 -20.67 12.97 7.08
N LYS A 240 -20.67 12.24 5.95
CA LYS A 240 -21.46 12.60 4.76
C LYS A 240 -22.65 11.68 4.52
N LYS A 241 -22.54 10.39 4.86
CA LYS A 241 -23.53 9.40 4.45
C LYS A 241 -23.58 8.21 5.40
N ARG A 242 -24.78 7.65 5.53
CA ARG A 242 -25.06 6.37 6.16
C ARG A 242 -25.17 5.27 5.10
N TYR A 243 -24.40 4.21 5.26
CA TYR A 243 -24.39 3.03 4.42
C TYR A 243 -24.88 1.85 5.25
N SER A 244 -26.14 1.46 5.05
CA SER A 244 -26.82 0.42 5.83
C SER A 244 -26.97 -0.89 5.06
N ASN A 245 -27.21 -1.99 5.78
CA ASN A 245 -27.36 -3.34 5.22
C ASN A 245 -26.13 -3.82 4.42
N LEU A 246 -24.93 -3.40 4.81
CA LEU A 246 -23.69 -3.82 4.16
C LEU A 246 -23.40 -5.27 4.50
N LYS A 247 -22.90 -6.01 3.51
CA LYS A 247 -22.53 -7.42 3.63
C LYS A 247 -21.14 -7.65 3.07
N ILE A 248 -20.38 -8.50 3.74
CA ILE A 248 -19.08 -8.99 3.29
C ILE A 248 -19.09 -10.51 3.29
N ASN A 249 -18.36 -11.11 2.35
CA ASN A 249 -18.23 -12.57 2.23
C ASN A 249 -17.08 -13.13 3.08
N LEU A 250 -16.50 -12.31 3.95
CA LEU A 250 -15.41 -12.70 4.85
C LEU A 250 -15.93 -12.80 6.28
N LEU A 251 -15.57 -13.89 6.95
CA LEU A 251 -15.84 -14.10 8.36
C LEU A 251 -14.87 -13.26 9.22
N GLY A 252 -15.30 -12.94 10.44
CA GLY A 252 -14.50 -12.26 11.45
C GLY A 252 -14.88 -10.79 11.63
N ALA A 253 -15.11 -10.40 12.90
CA ALA A 253 -15.57 -9.04 13.23
C ALA A 253 -14.60 -7.93 12.78
N TYR A 254 -13.29 -8.22 12.79
CA TYR A 254 -12.25 -7.30 12.31
C TYR A 254 -12.35 -7.01 10.81
N GLN A 255 -13.00 -7.85 10.00
CA GLN A 255 -13.21 -7.55 8.59
C GLN A 255 -14.24 -6.43 8.38
N MET A 256 -15.19 -6.26 9.30
CA MET A 256 -16.09 -5.11 9.28
C MET A 256 -15.32 -3.81 9.55
N ILE A 257 -14.31 -3.86 10.41
CA ILE A 257 -13.40 -2.72 10.66
C ILE A 257 -12.61 -2.40 9.38
N ASN A 258 -11.99 -3.40 8.75
CA ASN A 258 -11.26 -3.22 7.48
C ASN A 258 -12.17 -2.67 6.36
N ALA A 259 -13.43 -3.14 6.29
CA ALA A 259 -14.40 -2.63 5.34
C ALA A 259 -14.79 -1.18 5.66
N SER A 260 -14.98 -0.84 6.93
CA SER A 260 -15.29 0.54 7.35
C SER A 260 -14.17 1.52 7.01
N LEU A 261 -12.90 1.09 7.10
CA LEU A 261 -11.74 1.87 6.64
C LEU A 261 -11.76 2.14 5.14
N ALA A 262 -12.19 1.16 4.34
CA ALA A 262 -12.30 1.30 2.89
C ALA A 262 -13.48 2.18 2.46
N ILE A 263 -14.55 2.24 3.26
CA ILE A 263 -15.75 3.05 3.01
C ILE A 263 -15.56 4.51 3.44
N ALA A 264 -14.83 4.74 4.54
CA ALA A 264 -14.51 6.04 5.10
C ALA A 264 -13.82 6.98 4.10
#